data_AF-A0A924FEJ5-F1
#
_entry.id   AF-A0A924FEJ5-F1
#
_cell.length_a   1.000
_cell.length_b   1.000
_cell.length_c   1.000
_cell.angle_alpha   90.00
_cell.angle_beta   90.00
_cell.angle_gamma   90.00
#
_symmetry.space_group_name_H-M   'P 1'
#
loop_
_entity.id
_entity.type
_entity.pdbx_description
1 polymer ?
#
loop_
_entity_poly.entity_id
_entity_poly.type
_entity_poly.pdbx_seq_one_letter_code
_entity_poly.pdbx_strand_id
1 'polypeptide(L)'
;EWVTALIYELCYGWDFVPTELLFRGFLVIGMSAAFRGPVLPMVVWYCSIHFGRPLGEAVSSIFGGYLLGVLALSTRSVWGGLLIHIGIAWGMELAAFLQKAGR
;
A
#
# COMPACT_ATOMS: atom_id res chain seq x y z
N GLU A 1 4.59 -1.02 27.83
CA GLU A 1 5.41 -0.47 26.71
C GLU A 1 5.59 -1.47 25.56
N TRP A 2 6.45 -2.50 25.64
CA TRP A 2 6.75 -3.37 24.49
C TRP A 2 5.58 -4.18 23.93
N VAL A 3 4.69 -4.68 24.79
CA VAL A 3 3.48 -5.39 24.35
C VAL A 3 2.55 -4.46 23.57
N THR A 4 2.35 -3.24 24.08
CA THR A 4 1.53 -2.22 23.40
C THR A 4 2.12 -1.83 22.05
N ALA A 5 3.44 -1.65 21.98
CA ALA A 5 4.14 -1.36 20.71
C ALA A 5 3.98 -2.51 19.71
N LEU A 6 4.16 -3.77 20.13
CA LEU A 6 3.97 -4.92 19.26
C LEU A 6 2.52 -5.01 18.73
N ILE A 7 1.53 -4.79 19.59
CA ILE A 7 0.12 -4.79 19.18
C ILE A 7 -0.14 -3.68 18.16
N TYR A 8 0.41 -2.48 18.41
CA TYR A 8 0.30 -1.36 17.49
C TYR A 8 0.90 -1.70 16.12
N GLU A 9 2.12 -2.25 16.06
CA GLU A 9 2.77 -2.61 14.79
C GLU A 9 2.02 -3.69 14.01
N LEU A 10 1.41 -4.66 14.71
CA LEU A 10 0.56 -5.67 14.08
C LEU A 10 -0.73 -5.07 13.52
N CYS A 11 -1.38 -4.17 14.27
CA CYS A 11 -2.54 -3.43 13.78
C CYS A 11 -2.19 -2.52 12.60
N TYR A 12 -1.04 -1.84 12.65
CA TYR A 12 -0.56 -0.98 11.59
C TYR A 12 -0.26 -1.78 10.31
N GLY A 13 0.38 -2.94 10.42
CA GLY A 13 0.56 -3.86 9.29
C GLY A 13 -0.77 -4.41 8.75
N TRP A 14 -1.74 -4.69 9.63
CA TRP A 14 -3.06 -5.20 9.26
C TRP A 14 -3.89 -4.21 8.44
N ASP A 15 -3.72 -2.90 8.66
CA ASP A 15 -4.44 -1.84 7.93
C ASP A 15 -4.23 -1.91 6.41
N PHE A 16 -3.15 -2.53 5.96
CA PHE A 16 -2.88 -2.74 4.53
C PHE A 16 -3.67 -3.88 3.91
N VAL A 17 -4.22 -4.82 4.69
CA VAL A 17 -5.07 -5.91 4.18
C VAL A 17 -6.33 -5.37 3.50
N PRO A 18 -7.20 -4.58 4.17
CA PRO A 18 -8.39 -4.03 3.50
C PRO A 18 -8.01 -3.07 2.37
N THR A 19 -6.92 -2.32 2.52
CA THR A 19 -6.39 -1.44 1.46
C THR A 19 -6.09 -2.23 0.19
N GLU A 20 -5.33 -3.32 0.28
CA GLU A 20 -4.97 -4.13 -0.87
C GLU A 20 -6.15 -4.92 -1.45
N LEU A 21 -7.06 -5.41 -0.60
CA LEU A 21 -8.28 -6.06 -1.05
C LEU A 21 -9.17 -5.10 -1.84
N LEU A 22 -9.28 -3.83 -1.43
CA LEU A 22 -10.06 -2.83 -2.16
C LEU A 22 -9.36 -2.45 -3.48
N PHE A 23 -8.12 -1.96 -3.41
CA PHE A 23 -7.46 -1.39 -4.59
C PHE A 23 -7.01 -2.46 -5.58
N ARG A 24 -6.39 -3.56 -5.14
CA ARG A 24 -5.83 -4.58 -6.05
C ARG A 24 -6.83 -5.71 -6.24
N GLY A 25 -7.47 -6.15 -5.17
CA GLY A 25 -8.46 -7.22 -5.22
C GLY A 25 -9.71 -6.82 -6.00
N PHE A 26 -10.45 -5.85 -5.51
CA PHE A 26 -11.73 -5.45 -6.10
C PHE A 26 -11.55 -4.57 -7.34
N LEU A 27 -10.90 -3.40 -7.20
CA LEU A 27 -10.84 -2.39 -8.26
C LEU A 27 -9.96 -2.78 -9.45
N VAL A 28 -8.97 -3.68 -9.28
CA VAL A 28 -8.15 -4.17 -10.38
C VAL A 28 -8.58 -5.56 -10.82
N ILE A 29 -8.43 -6.57 -9.96
CA ILE A 29 -8.67 -7.97 -10.34
C ILE A 29 -10.15 -8.22 -10.57
N GLY A 30 -11.02 -7.82 -9.64
CA GLY A 30 -12.47 -8.00 -9.74
C GLY A 30 -13.08 -7.24 -10.92
N MET A 31 -12.73 -5.96 -11.06
CA MET A 31 -13.23 -5.13 -12.16
C MET A 31 -12.64 -5.47 -13.53
N SER A 32 -11.57 -6.26 -13.61
CA SER A 32 -11.01 -6.71 -14.90
C SER A 32 -12.00 -7.53 -15.74
N ALA A 33 -13.02 -8.11 -15.12
CA ALA A 33 -14.11 -8.79 -15.81
C ALA A 33 -15.15 -7.82 -16.42
N ALA A 34 -15.24 -6.58 -15.90
CA ALA A 34 -16.25 -5.61 -16.30
C ALA A 34 -15.76 -4.65 -17.40
N PHE A 35 -14.49 -4.25 -17.40
CA PHE A 35 -13.94 -3.35 -18.42
C PHE A 35 -12.42 -3.48 -18.60
N ARG A 36 -11.92 -2.92 -19.71
CA ARG A 36 -10.49 -2.91 -20.04
C ARG A 36 -9.77 -1.75 -19.36
N GLY A 37 -8.60 -2.02 -18.81
CA GLY A 37 -7.77 -1.02 -18.14
C GLY A 37 -8.23 -0.60 -16.73
N PRO A 38 -8.57 -1.55 -15.83
CA PRO A 38 -9.04 -1.23 -14.48
C PRO A 38 -8.00 -0.53 -13.59
N VAL A 39 -6.72 -0.57 -13.98
CA VAL A 39 -5.62 0.07 -13.25
C VAL A 39 -5.75 1.59 -13.19
N LEU A 40 -6.16 2.27 -14.27
CA LEU A 40 -6.16 3.74 -14.29
C LEU A 40 -7.20 4.35 -13.33
N PRO A 41 -8.47 3.92 -13.32
CA PRO A 41 -9.44 4.40 -12.32
C PRO A 41 -9.00 4.10 -10.89
N MET A 42 -8.39 2.93 -10.66
CA MET A 42 -7.83 2.56 -9.36
C MET A 42 -6.73 3.54 -8.94
N VAL A 43 -5.77 3.86 -9.83
CA VAL A 43 -4.66 4.78 -9.54
C VAL A 43 -5.17 6.17 -9.19
N VAL A 44 -6.20 6.65 -9.88
CA VAL A 44 -6.79 7.97 -9.59
C VAL A 44 -7.37 8.01 -8.18
N TRP A 45 -8.12 6.98 -7.78
CA TRP A 45 -8.63 6.90 -6.40
C TRP A 45 -7.49 6.68 -5.39
N TYR A 46 -6.52 5.83 -5.72
CA TYR A 46 -5.39 5.59 -4.84
C TYR A 46 -4.58 6.87 -4.57
N CYS A 47 -4.42 7.74 -5.56
CA CYS A 47 -3.79 9.04 -5.37
C CYS A 47 -4.66 10.00 -4.53
N SER A 48 -5.99 9.99 -4.72
CA SER A 48 -6.87 10.92 -4.01
C SER A 48 -6.92 10.70 -2.51
N ILE A 49 -6.72 9.45 -2.02
CA ILE A 49 -6.60 9.19 -0.58
C ILE A 49 -5.28 9.72 0.03
N HIS A 50 -4.31 10.09 -0.81
CA HIS A 50 -3.06 10.72 -0.38
C HIS A 50 -3.12 12.26 -0.42
N PHE A 51 -4.27 12.85 -0.78
CA PHE A 51 -4.41 14.31 -0.73
C PHE A 51 -4.31 14.82 0.71
N GLY A 52 -3.58 15.92 0.89
CA GLY A 52 -3.24 16.47 2.21
C GLY A 52 -2.00 15.85 2.86
N ARG A 53 -1.43 14.78 2.28
CA ARG A 53 -0.09 14.26 2.63
C ARG A 53 1.00 15.09 1.93
N PRO A 54 2.28 14.96 2.34
CA PRO A 54 3.40 15.53 1.60
C PRO A 54 3.31 15.26 0.10
N LEU A 55 3.66 16.27 -0.73
CA LEU A 55 3.55 16.17 -2.19
C LEU A 55 4.26 14.94 -2.75
N GLY A 56 5.41 14.58 -2.17
CA GLY A 56 6.16 13.38 -2.57
C GLY A 56 5.38 12.09 -2.36
N GLU A 57 4.56 11.98 -1.31
CA GLU A 57 3.70 10.81 -1.06
C GLU A 57 2.57 10.74 -2.09
N ALA A 58 1.89 11.86 -2.36
CA ALA A 58 0.83 11.91 -3.36
C ALA A 58 1.35 11.57 -4.76
N VAL A 59 2.47 12.15 -5.18
CA VAL A 59 3.07 11.87 -6.49
C VAL A 59 3.58 10.43 -6.57
N SER A 60 4.28 9.94 -5.55
CA SER A 60 4.79 8.55 -5.54
C SER A 60 3.67 7.52 -5.49
N SER A 61 2.52 7.84 -4.89
CA SER A 61 1.34 6.97 -4.88
C SER A 61 0.78 6.70 -6.28
N ILE A 62 0.96 7.60 -7.24
CA ILE A 62 0.57 7.38 -8.64
C ILE A 62 1.42 6.27 -9.25
N PHE A 63 2.75 6.37 -9.09
CA PHE A 63 3.69 5.38 -9.62
C PHE A 63 3.57 4.03 -8.91
N GLY A 64 3.53 4.03 -7.57
CA GLY A 64 3.34 2.81 -6.78
C GLY A 64 1.97 2.17 -7.04
N GLY A 65 0.93 3.00 -7.12
CA GLY A 65 -0.42 2.63 -7.55
C GLY A 65 -0.40 1.88 -8.87
N TYR A 66 0.18 2.50 -9.90
CA TYR A 66 0.21 1.95 -11.25
C TYR A 66 1.00 0.65 -11.33
N LEU A 67 2.23 0.62 -10.78
CA LEU A 67 3.10 -0.55 -10.82
C LEU A 67 2.46 -1.74 -10.10
N LEU A 68 1.95 -1.53 -8.88
CA LEU A 68 1.29 -2.60 -8.11
C LEU A 68 -0.05 -3.00 -8.74
N GLY A 69 -0.76 -2.08 -9.38
CA GLY A 69 -1.98 -2.37 -10.13
C GLY A 69 -1.70 -3.27 -11.33
N VAL A 70 -0.67 -2.98 -12.12
CA VAL A 70 -0.23 -3.84 -13.23
C VAL A 70 0.22 -5.20 -12.72
N LEU A 71 0.99 -5.25 -11.63
CA LEU A 71 1.43 -6.49 -11.00
C LEU A 71 0.24 -7.33 -10.53
N ALA A 72 -0.74 -6.73 -9.87
CA ALA A 72 -1.94 -7.43 -9.41
C ALA A 72 -2.77 -7.97 -10.58
N LEU A 73 -2.89 -7.21 -11.68
CA LEU A 73 -3.60 -7.63 -12.87
C LEU A 73 -2.92 -8.82 -13.57
N SER A 74 -1.57 -8.82 -13.63
CA SER A 74 -0.80 -9.88 -14.28
C SER A 74 -0.72 -11.16 -13.43
N THR A 75 -0.52 -11.01 -12.12
CA THR A 75 -0.36 -12.14 -11.18
C THR A 75 -1.68 -12.67 -10.63
N ARG A 76 -2.78 -11.92 -10.80
CA ARG A 76 -4.09 -12.18 -10.17
C ARG A 76 -3.99 -12.35 -8.65
N SER A 77 -3.12 -11.54 -8.02
CA SER A 77 -2.79 -11.65 -6.61
C SER A 77 -2.62 -10.27 -5.96
N VAL A 78 -3.06 -10.15 -4.70
CA VAL A 78 -2.86 -8.96 -3.86
C VAL A 78 -1.60 -9.06 -2.99
N TRP A 79 -1.00 -10.25 -2.88
CA TRP A 79 0.10 -10.52 -1.97
C TRP A 79 1.34 -9.66 -2.24
N GLY A 80 1.63 -9.37 -3.51
CA GLY A 80 2.76 -8.53 -3.89
C GLY A 80 2.66 -7.11 -3.31
N GLY A 81 1.49 -6.48 -3.43
CA GLY A 81 1.27 -5.15 -2.85
C GLY A 81 1.18 -5.17 -1.33
N LEU A 82 0.58 -6.22 -0.74
CA LEU A 82 0.50 -6.38 0.71
C LEU A 82 1.88 -6.47 1.37
N LEU A 83 2.77 -7.30 0.81
CA LEU A 83 4.14 -7.46 1.32
C LEU A 83 4.95 -6.16 1.18
N ILE A 84 4.77 -5.43 0.08
CA ILE A 84 5.46 -4.15 -0.13
C ILE A 84 4.98 -3.11 0.87
N HIS A 85 3.67 -2.98 1.09
CA HIS A 85 3.14 -2.01 2.04
C HIS A 85 3.56 -2.30 3.49
N ILE A 86 3.42 -3.55 3.94
CA ILE A 86 3.87 -3.96 5.27
C ILE A 86 5.38 -3.77 5.41
N GLY A 87 6.15 -4.12 4.37
CA GLY A 87 7.60 -3.94 4.35
C GLY A 87 8.04 -2.48 4.46
N ILE A 88 7.36 -1.56 3.77
CA ILE A 88 7.62 -0.12 3.88
C ILE A 88 7.24 0.38 5.27
N ALA A 89 6.06 0.02 5.78
CA ALA A 89 5.57 0.42 7.09
C ALA A 89 6.55 0.06 8.22
N TRP A 90 6.90 -1.22 8.35
CA TRP A 90 7.84 -1.68 9.36
C TRP A 90 9.28 -1.24 9.06
N GLY A 91 9.65 -1.08 7.78
CA GLY A 91 10.96 -0.56 7.38
C GLY A 91 11.20 0.88 7.83
N MET A 92 10.17 1.73 7.75
CA MET A 92 10.23 3.10 8.25
C MET A 92 10.41 3.13 9.78
N GLU A 93 9.68 2.28 10.50
CA GLU A 93 9.80 2.17 11.96
C GLU A 93 11.20 1.70 12.36
N LEU A 94 11.72 0.64 11.71
CA LEU A 94 13.08 0.16 11.94
C LEU A 94 14.13 1.24 11.64
N ALA A 95 13.98 1.98 10.54
CA ALA A 95 14.89 3.07 10.19
C ALA A 95 14.88 4.19 11.25
N ALA A 96 13.71 4.54 11.77
CA ALA A 96 13.57 5.52 12.85
C ALA A 96 14.26 5.04 14.15
N PHE A 97 14.10 3.77 14.51
CA PHE A 97 14.80 3.18 15.66
C PHE A 97 16.33 3.22 15.49
N LEU A 98 16.85 2.84 14.32
CA LEU A 98 18.28 2.87 14.03
C LEU A 98 18.85 4.30 14.05
N GLN A 99 18.11 5.26 13.50
CA GLN A 99 18.50 6.68 13.53
C GLN A 99 18.60 7.21 14.96
N LYS A 100 17.70 6.78 15.85
CA LYS A 100 17.74 7.16 17.27
C LYS A 100 18.90 6.48 18.01
N ALA A 101 19.19 5.22 17.70
CA ALA A 101 20.28 4.46 18.34
C ALA A 101 21.69 4.94 17.93
N GLY A 102 21.82 5.55 16.75
CA GLY A 102 23.07 6.13 16.26
C GLY A 102 23.35 7.58 16.68
N ARG A 103 22.44 8.21 17.43
CA ARG A 103 22.61 9.54 18.03
C ARG A 103 22.92 9.41 19.52
#